data_AF-A0A960U8N7-F1
#
_entry.id   AF-A0A960U8N7-F1
#
_cell.length_a   1.000
_cell.length_b   1.000
_cell.length_c   1.000
_cell.angle_alpha   90.00
_cell.angle_beta   90.00
_cell.angle_gamma   90.00
#
_symmetry.space_group_name_H-M   'P 1'
#
loop_
_entity.id
_entity.type
_entity.pdbx_description
1 polymer ?
#
loop_
_entity_poly.entity_id
_entity_poly.type
_entity_poly.pdbx_seq_one_letter_code
_entity_poly.pdbx_strand_id
1 'polypeptide(L)'
;VDNLDYRRLLAAYNPKYLKLKEQTEGSHILDASLVFAAGLDLSAQGKINLKSPLIHLDEKPNGEWLESLLPDSIRLQPIKRTLKYRKSDKSSTSLFKATMYAERFLSLLVNTKGVRFGFTEERCTEYIKKDIEEELFENLRTFLFYREESLENYSLAQFRSKFLESGTIVLKLDRQKVKEYLQTSRLNDQLSILLESIRYTTQNKKILDEKNEFSLTKEKLISQKTKFEIYFKGKKLLTTSINMPYVDEWINIIKLFTKVKPEERHKSIYNYLREDRIENQYLHHSKRQKLSLPYEAGPSGGMRIQRQTPFGESVFQVQTGETSNIGFALDSDGKVDFSSPILDPIYTSGKVNTFKNSDRIRNEEYVYLDEWRKLQINEDQENNGIIEIQMSPATKARATLRVKISLQQFKKINHLTERESLKPILYSTKLYGKKDTEQFSKLSKFLDKYIEKQRDYITILDISDDGVTIEYVTDGFPSNLKTLYNLSKKTKKG
;
A
#
# COMPACT_ATOMS: atom_id res chain seq x y z
N VAL A 1 -19.44 -10.96 -52.78
CA VAL A 1 -19.02 -11.64 -51.54
C VAL A 1 -20.04 -11.24 -50.50
N ASP A 2 -21.11 -12.03 -50.38
CA ASP A 2 -22.11 -11.78 -49.34
C ASP A 2 -21.42 -11.88 -48.00
N ASN A 3 -21.56 -10.84 -47.19
CA ASN A 3 -20.86 -10.66 -45.93
C ASN A 3 -21.48 -11.60 -44.90
N LEU A 4 -21.07 -12.87 -44.92
CA LEU A 4 -21.53 -13.89 -43.99
C LEU A 4 -21.11 -13.46 -42.58
N ASP A 5 -22.06 -12.95 -41.79
CA ASP A 5 -21.81 -12.61 -40.39
C ASP A 5 -21.80 -13.91 -39.58
N TYR A 6 -20.62 -14.53 -39.52
CA TYR A 6 -20.34 -15.75 -38.76
C TYR A 6 -20.83 -15.70 -37.32
N ARG A 7 -20.81 -14.51 -36.70
CA ARG A 7 -21.28 -14.34 -35.33
C ARG A 7 -22.80 -14.37 -35.24
N ARG A 8 -23.52 -13.84 -36.24
CA ARG A 8 -24.99 -14.01 -36.35
C ARG A 8 -25.38 -15.45 -36.64
N LEU A 9 -24.65 -16.16 -37.50
CA LEU A 9 -24.90 -17.58 -37.77
C LEU A 9 -24.74 -18.43 -36.51
N LEU A 10 -23.64 -18.21 -35.78
CA LEU A 10 -23.41 -18.89 -34.51
C LEU A 10 -24.48 -18.51 -33.45
N ALA A 11 -24.88 -17.24 -33.39
CA ALA A 11 -25.94 -16.79 -32.47
C ALA A 11 -27.34 -17.30 -32.85
N ALA A 12 -27.61 -17.57 -34.12
CA ALA A 12 -28.85 -18.20 -34.57
C ALA A 12 -28.95 -19.66 -34.10
N TYR A 13 -27.82 -20.35 -34.01
CA TYR A 13 -27.74 -21.70 -33.44
C TYR A 13 -27.82 -21.69 -31.91
N ASN A 14 -27.13 -20.77 -31.25
CA ASN A 14 -27.21 -20.57 -29.80
C ASN A 14 -27.18 -19.07 -29.44
N PRO A 15 -28.31 -18.48 -28.99
CA PRO A 15 -28.43 -17.05 -28.71
C PRO A 15 -27.43 -16.51 -27.68
N LYS A 16 -26.81 -17.36 -26.85
CA LYS A 16 -25.80 -16.95 -25.86
C LYS A 16 -24.51 -16.42 -26.50
N TYR A 17 -24.26 -16.68 -27.79
CA TYR A 17 -23.10 -16.14 -28.53
C TYR A 17 -23.33 -14.75 -29.12
N LEU A 18 -24.54 -14.19 -28.95
CA LEU A 18 -24.88 -12.86 -29.43
C LEU A 18 -23.91 -11.81 -28.85
N LYS A 19 -23.52 -10.85 -29.70
CA LYS A 19 -22.62 -9.77 -29.30
C LYS A 19 -23.34 -8.80 -28.37
N LEU A 20 -22.94 -8.77 -27.10
CA LEU A 20 -23.48 -7.85 -26.10
C LEU A 20 -22.85 -6.45 -26.24
N LYS A 21 -23.55 -5.43 -25.70
CA LYS A 21 -23.06 -4.04 -25.66
C LYS A 21 -21.81 -3.91 -24.78
N GLU A 22 -21.82 -4.55 -23.62
CA GLU A 22 -20.61 -4.76 -22.81
C GLU A 22 -20.05 -6.14 -23.13
N GLN A 23 -18.86 -6.18 -23.73
CA GLN A 23 -18.22 -7.43 -24.12
C GLN A 23 -17.35 -7.96 -22.99
N THR A 24 -17.36 -9.28 -22.82
CA THR A 24 -16.47 -10.01 -21.93
C THR A 24 -15.15 -10.33 -22.65
N GLU A 25 -14.13 -10.72 -21.89
CA GLU A 25 -12.88 -11.24 -22.46
C GLU A 25 -13.14 -12.46 -23.36
N GLY A 26 -14.06 -13.35 -22.94
CA GLY A 26 -14.52 -14.48 -23.75
C GLY A 26 -15.13 -14.03 -25.08
N SER A 27 -15.93 -12.97 -25.12
CA SER A 27 -16.51 -12.46 -26.36
C SER A 27 -15.46 -12.06 -27.41
N HIS A 28 -14.25 -11.65 -27.00
CA HIS A 28 -13.14 -11.37 -27.91
C HIS A 28 -12.47 -12.65 -28.43
N ILE A 29 -12.36 -13.68 -27.60
CA ILE A 29 -11.87 -15.01 -28.01
C ILE A 29 -12.84 -15.64 -29.02
N LEU A 30 -14.15 -15.45 -28.81
CA LEU A 30 -15.17 -15.85 -29.78
C LEU A 30 -14.94 -15.18 -31.14
N ASP A 31 -14.78 -13.84 -31.17
CA ASP A 31 -14.51 -13.11 -32.42
C ASP A 31 -13.24 -13.62 -33.12
N ALA A 32 -12.17 -13.88 -32.37
CA ALA A 32 -10.93 -14.43 -32.93
C ALA A 32 -11.12 -15.84 -33.51
N SER A 33 -11.90 -16.69 -32.84
CA SER A 33 -12.23 -18.04 -33.30
C SER A 33 -13.06 -18.01 -34.59
N LEU A 34 -13.96 -17.03 -34.72
CA LEU A 34 -14.76 -16.82 -35.93
C LEU A 34 -13.92 -16.27 -37.10
N VAL A 35 -12.89 -15.47 -36.83
CA VAL A 35 -11.90 -15.08 -37.86
C VAL A 35 -11.13 -16.30 -38.36
N PHE A 36 -10.75 -17.22 -37.48
CA PHE A 36 -10.14 -18.48 -37.87
C PHE A 36 -11.09 -19.35 -38.71
N ALA A 37 -12.36 -19.45 -38.31
CA ALA A 37 -13.40 -20.14 -39.08
C ALA A 37 -13.58 -19.54 -40.48
N ALA A 38 -13.61 -18.21 -40.60
CA ALA A 38 -13.66 -17.53 -41.90
C ALA A 38 -12.43 -17.85 -42.77
N GLY A 39 -11.24 -17.97 -42.15
CA GLY A 39 -10.03 -18.42 -42.84
C GLY A 39 -10.15 -19.86 -43.38
N LEU A 40 -10.71 -20.78 -42.58
CA LEU A 40 -10.94 -22.17 -43.01
C LEU A 40 -11.92 -22.23 -44.18
N ASP A 41 -13.02 -21.46 -44.14
CA ASP A 41 -14.01 -21.38 -45.23
C ASP A 41 -13.39 -20.78 -46.52
N LEU A 42 -12.63 -19.70 -46.41
CA LEU A 42 -11.91 -19.13 -47.56
C LEU A 42 -10.91 -20.12 -48.16
N SER A 43 -10.31 -20.97 -47.33
CA SER A 43 -9.39 -22.00 -47.79
C SER A 43 -10.11 -23.16 -48.49
N ALA A 44 -11.28 -23.57 -47.98
CA ALA A 44 -12.16 -24.54 -48.65
C ALA A 44 -12.57 -24.04 -50.04
N GLN A 45 -12.80 -22.73 -50.18
CA GLN A 45 -13.14 -22.07 -51.44
C GLN A 45 -11.93 -21.82 -52.36
N GLY A 46 -10.72 -22.25 -51.98
CA GLY A 46 -9.49 -22.04 -52.75
C GLY A 46 -9.02 -20.59 -52.82
N LYS A 47 -9.55 -19.69 -51.99
CA LYS A 47 -9.21 -18.25 -51.98
C LYS A 47 -7.96 -17.95 -51.17
N ILE A 48 -7.64 -18.79 -50.19
CA ILE A 48 -6.40 -18.72 -49.42
C ILE A 48 -5.78 -20.12 -49.29
N ASN A 49 -4.49 -20.19 -49.00
CA ASN A 49 -3.77 -21.45 -48.82
C ASN A 49 -3.54 -21.71 -47.32
N LEU A 50 -4.55 -22.23 -46.63
CA LEU A 50 -4.47 -22.67 -45.24
C LEU A 50 -4.61 -24.20 -45.21
N LYS A 51 -3.60 -24.91 -44.68
CA LYS A 51 -3.68 -26.37 -44.52
C LYS A 51 -4.14 -26.69 -43.11
N SER A 52 -5.36 -27.23 -42.96
CA SER A 52 -5.91 -27.62 -41.67
C SER A 52 -6.82 -28.85 -41.83
N PRO A 53 -6.80 -29.80 -40.88
CA PRO A 53 -7.76 -30.91 -40.87
C PRO A 53 -9.19 -30.46 -40.54
N LEU A 54 -9.37 -29.21 -40.12
CA LEU A 54 -10.66 -28.62 -39.73
C LEU A 54 -11.39 -27.94 -40.90
N ILE A 55 -10.83 -28.02 -42.13
CA ILE A 55 -11.45 -27.45 -43.32
C ILE A 55 -12.75 -28.19 -43.60
N HIS A 56 -13.84 -27.45 -43.66
CA HIS A 56 -15.14 -27.98 -44.03
C HIS A 56 -15.25 -27.99 -45.56
N LEU A 57 -15.19 -29.18 -46.17
CA LEU A 57 -15.01 -29.29 -47.62
C LEU A 57 -16.32 -29.27 -48.43
N ASP A 58 -17.47 -29.57 -47.84
CA ASP A 58 -18.70 -29.85 -48.63
C ASP A 58 -20.00 -29.15 -48.16
N GLU A 59 -19.98 -28.26 -47.17
CA GLU A 59 -21.17 -27.45 -46.81
C GLU A 59 -20.85 -25.98 -46.56
N LYS A 60 -21.86 -25.12 -46.72
CA LYS A 60 -21.77 -23.74 -46.23
C LYS A 60 -21.59 -23.76 -44.71
N PRO A 61 -20.77 -22.87 -44.12
CA PRO A 61 -20.61 -22.78 -42.68
C PRO A 61 -21.95 -22.72 -41.94
N ASN A 62 -22.17 -23.66 -41.03
CA ASN A 62 -23.36 -23.73 -40.17
C ASN A 62 -22.97 -23.49 -38.69
N GLY A 63 -23.97 -23.23 -37.84
CA GLY A 63 -23.71 -22.88 -36.44
C GLY A 63 -23.09 -23.99 -35.60
N GLU A 64 -23.37 -25.26 -35.92
CA GLU A 64 -22.81 -26.42 -35.22
C GLU A 64 -21.30 -26.56 -35.51
N TRP A 65 -20.91 -26.45 -36.79
CA TRP A 65 -19.50 -26.41 -37.19
C TRP A 65 -18.78 -25.24 -36.53
N LEU A 66 -19.38 -24.04 -36.50
CA LEU A 66 -18.79 -22.88 -35.84
C LEU A 66 -18.60 -23.08 -34.33
N GLU A 67 -19.56 -23.71 -33.64
CA GLU A 67 -19.41 -24.04 -32.22
C GLU A 67 -18.33 -25.10 -31.99
N SER A 68 -18.16 -26.06 -32.90
CA SER A 68 -17.12 -27.09 -32.82
C SER A 68 -15.70 -26.52 -32.86
N LEU A 69 -15.51 -25.38 -33.52
CA LEU A 69 -14.22 -24.67 -33.62
C LEU A 69 -13.89 -23.85 -32.37
N LEU A 70 -14.86 -23.60 -31.49
CA LEU A 70 -14.62 -22.86 -30.26
C LEU A 70 -13.82 -23.70 -29.25
N PRO A 71 -12.80 -23.11 -28.60
CA PRO A 71 -12.10 -23.75 -27.49
C PRO A 71 -13.04 -24.24 -26.38
N ASP A 72 -12.70 -25.41 -25.82
CA ASP A 72 -13.39 -26.03 -24.68
C ASP A 72 -12.89 -25.53 -23.31
N SER A 73 -11.85 -24.69 -23.30
CA SER A 73 -11.35 -24.05 -22.08
C SER A 73 -10.79 -22.67 -22.37
N ILE A 74 -10.85 -21.79 -21.37
CA ILE A 74 -10.21 -20.47 -21.43
C ILE A 74 -9.32 -20.33 -20.20
N ARG A 75 -8.02 -20.19 -20.48
CA ARG A 75 -7.00 -19.93 -19.46
C ARG A 75 -6.43 -18.53 -19.64
N LEU A 76 -6.65 -17.69 -18.63
CA LEU A 76 -6.04 -16.38 -18.53
C LEU A 76 -4.65 -16.53 -17.90
N GLN A 77 -3.61 -16.23 -18.67
CA GLN A 77 -2.25 -16.12 -18.17
C GLN A 77 -1.89 -14.64 -17.99
N PRO A 78 -2.04 -14.07 -16.78
CA PRO A 78 -1.69 -12.69 -16.54
C PRO A 78 -0.18 -12.50 -16.69
N ILE A 79 0.23 -11.70 -17.67
CA ILE A 79 1.63 -11.30 -17.83
C ILE A 79 1.95 -10.28 -16.74
N LYS A 80 2.49 -10.77 -15.62
CA LYS A 80 2.93 -9.92 -14.51
C LYS A 80 4.39 -9.54 -14.69
N ARG A 81 4.73 -8.27 -14.43
CA ARG A 81 6.13 -7.85 -14.33
C ARG A 81 6.82 -8.67 -13.24
N THR A 82 8.07 -9.08 -13.49
CA THR A 82 8.91 -9.71 -12.47
C THR A 82 8.93 -8.85 -11.22
N LEU A 83 8.66 -9.50 -10.08
CA LEU A 83 8.62 -8.82 -8.78
C LEU A 83 9.96 -8.15 -8.52
N LYS A 84 9.90 -6.93 -7.97
CA LYS A 84 11.08 -6.07 -7.84
C LYS A 84 12.22 -6.73 -7.07
N TYR A 85 11.91 -7.43 -5.98
CA TYR A 85 12.91 -8.14 -5.19
C TYR A 85 13.47 -9.39 -5.87
N ARG A 86 12.84 -9.88 -6.95
CA ARG A 86 13.31 -10.98 -7.81
C ARG A 86 14.14 -10.50 -8.99
N LYS A 87 14.19 -9.19 -9.27
CA LYS A 87 15.02 -8.66 -10.36
C LYS A 87 16.50 -8.73 -9.99
N SER A 88 17.32 -9.17 -10.93
CA SER A 88 18.78 -9.17 -10.82
C SER A 88 19.32 -7.74 -10.76
N ASP A 89 18.86 -6.87 -11.66
CA ASP A 89 19.16 -5.44 -11.66
C ASP A 89 17.95 -4.63 -11.15
N LYS A 90 18.16 -3.95 -10.03
CA LYS A 90 17.16 -3.09 -9.37
C LYS A 90 17.35 -1.61 -9.70
N SER A 91 18.43 -1.22 -10.39
CA SER A 91 18.76 0.16 -10.73
C SER A 91 17.70 0.83 -11.61
N SER A 92 17.05 0.06 -12.49
CA SER A 92 15.96 0.51 -13.37
C SER A 92 14.61 0.67 -12.69
N THR A 93 14.51 0.50 -11.37
CA THR A 93 13.24 0.57 -10.63
C THR A 93 13.26 1.61 -9.52
N SER A 94 12.19 2.40 -9.40
CA SER A 94 12.06 3.34 -8.30
C SER A 94 12.10 2.62 -6.95
N LEU A 95 13.05 2.96 -6.09
CA LEU A 95 13.20 2.38 -4.76
C LEU A 95 12.20 2.94 -3.76
N PHE A 96 11.89 4.22 -3.89
CA PHE A 96 11.09 4.96 -2.93
C PHE A 96 9.88 5.58 -3.62
N LYS A 97 8.79 5.73 -2.87
CA LYS A 97 7.64 6.51 -3.30
C LYS A 97 8.05 7.98 -3.45
N ALA A 98 7.43 8.69 -4.39
CA ALA A 98 7.70 10.11 -4.62
C ALA A 98 7.39 10.99 -3.40
N THR A 99 6.44 10.57 -2.55
CA THR A 99 6.07 11.30 -1.33
C THR A 99 7.23 11.36 -0.35
N MET A 100 7.54 12.58 0.11
CA MET A 100 8.50 12.86 1.17
C MET A 100 7.79 13.36 2.42
N TYR A 101 8.32 12.97 3.57
CA TYR A 101 7.84 13.38 4.89
C TYR A 101 8.90 14.24 5.58
N ALA A 102 8.44 15.23 6.34
CA ALA A 102 9.29 16.00 7.22
C ALA A 102 9.38 15.31 8.58
N GLU A 103 10.59 14.93 8.96
CA GLU A 103 10.88 14.40 10.29
C GLU A 103 11.13 15.51 11.30
N ARG A 104 10.45 15.43 12.44
CA ARG A 104 10.47 16.39 13.54
C ARG A 104 10.52 15.65 14.89
N PHE A 105 10.82 16.38 15.95
CA PHE A 105 10.95 15.87 17.31
C PHE A 105 10.26 16.85 18.27
N LEU A 106 9.61 16.34 19.32
CA LEU A 106 9.06 17.18 20.39
C LEU A 106 10.18 17.98 21.04
N SER A 107 9.88 19.22 21.44
CA SER A 107 10.84 20.04 22.18
C SER A 107 10.81 19.66 23.67
N LEU A 108 11.88 19.97 24.39
CA LEU A 108 11.96 19.81 25.84
C LEU A 108 11.53 21.12 26.49
N LEU A 109 10.54 21.08 27.37
CA LEU A 109 10.05 22.22 28.15
C LEU A 109 10.63 22.12 29.56
N VAL A 110 11.27 23.20 30.01
CA VAL A 110 11.89 23.28 31.33
C VAL A 110 11.31 24.47 32.08
N ASN A 111 10.82 24.22 33.29
CA ASN A 111 10.38 25.25 34.21
C ASN A 111 10.72 24.87 35.67
N THR A 112 10.24 25.69 36.61
CA THR A 112 10.50 25.50 38.06
C THR A 112 9.84 24.26 38.64
N LYS A 113 8.80 23.72 37.99
CA LYS A 113 8.08 22.52 38.43
C LYS A 113 8.77 21.24 37.95
N GLY A 114 9.41 21.28 36.79
CA GLY A 114 10.08 20.11 36.23
C GLY A 114 10.38 20.20 34.73
N VAL A 115 10.59 19.03 34.12
CA VAL A 115 10.80 18.85 32.68
C VAL A 115 9.59 18.19 32.02
N ARG A 116 9.25 18.57 30.78
CA ARG A 116 8.15 18.01 29.95
C ARG A 116 8.58 17.93 28.49
N PHE A 117 7.88 17.17 27.65
CA PHE A 117 8.00 17.28 26.19
C PHE A 117 6.79 17.97 25.58
N GLY A 118 6.96 18.77 24.53
CA GLY A 118 5.83 19.42 23.87
C GLY A 118 6.20 20.61 23.00
N PHE A 119 5.24 21.53 22.88
CA PHE A 119 5.36 22.76 22.10
C PHE A 119 5.13 24.01 22.94
N THR A 120 4.13 23.97 23.83
CA THR A 120 3.73 25.05 24.76
C THR A 120 3.24 24.43 26.07
N GLU A 121 2.95 25.26 27.09
CA GLU A 121 2.43 24.77 28.38
C GLU A 121 1.09 24.02 28.27
N GLU A 122 0.27 24.39 27.29
CA GLU A 122 -1.03 23.79 27.00
C GLU A 122 -0.90 22.55 26.09
N ARG A 123 0.25 22.38 25.43
CA ARG A 123 0.51 21.33 24.43
C ARG A 123 1.77 20.56 24.75
N CYS A 124 1.78 19.93 25.91
CA CYS A 124 2.89 19.12 26.39
C CYS A 124 2.43 17.89 27.18
N THR A 125 3.37 16.97 27.40
CA THR A 125 3.23 15.76 28.23
C THR A 125 2.97 16.12 29.68
N GLU A 126 2.71 15.15 30.55
CA GLU A 126 2.87 15.35 32.00
C GLU A 126 4.35 15.62 32.38
N TYR A 127 4.58 16.08 33.61
CA TYR A 127 5.94 16.27 34.14
C TYR A 127 6.68 14.94 34.24
N ILE A 128 7.92 14.94 33.79
CA ILE A 128 8.86 13.85 34.03
C ILE A 128 9.12 13.78 35.53
N LYS A 129 9.24 12.56 36.06
CA LYS A 129 9.53 12.35 37.48
C LYS A 129 10.88 12.97 37.84
N LYS A 130 10.96 13.58 39.04
CA LYS A 130 12.15 14.34 39.49
C LYS A 130 13.43 13.51 39.57
N ASP A 131 13.32 12.21 39.84
CA ASP A 131 14.44 11.27 39.87
C ASP A 131 14.99 10.93 38.48
N ILE A 132 14.25 11.24 37.41
CA ILE A 132 14.60 10.93 36.01
C ILE A 132 14.98 12.19 35.23
N GLU A 133 14.48 13.37 35.60
CA GLU A 133 14.60 14.58 34.76
C GLU A 133 16.05 15.02 34.50
N GLU A 134 16.93 14.92 35.50
CA GLU A 134 18.34 15.28 35.36
C GLU A 134 19.01 14.36 34.34
N GLU A 135 18.85 13.04 34.52
CA GLU A 135 19.45 12.05 33.63
C GLU A 135 18.88 12.12 32.21
N LEU A 136 17.59 12.39 32.06
CA LEU A 136 16.96 12.60 30.77
C LEU A 136 17.58 13.83 30.06
N PHE A 137 17.77 14.92 30.78
CA PHE A 137 18.41 16.13 30.24
C PHE A 137 19.85 15.85 29.82
N GLU A 138 20.63 15.16 30.67
CA GLU A 138 22.01 14.76 30.38
C GLU A 138 22.14 13.94 29.10
N ASN A 139 21.18 13.05 28.83
CA ASN A 139 21.15 12.26 27.59
C ASN A 139 20.79 13.09 26.34
N LEU A 140 20.08 14.21 26.52
CA LEU A 140 19.61 15.04 25.41
C LEU A 140 20.47 16.29 25.17
N ARG A 141 21.25 16.75 26.15
CA ARG A 141 21.91 18.08 26.14
C ARG A 141 22.79 18.34 24.92
N THR A 142 23.44 17.32 24.36
CA THR A 142 24.26 17.41 23.13
C THR A 142 23.43 17.78 21.89
N PHE A 143 22.13 17.50 21.91
CA PHE A 143 21.19 17.84 20.85
C PHE A 143 20.37 19.09 21.17
N LEU A 144 20.36 19.57 22.41
CA LEU A 144 19.53 20.71 22.81
C LEU A 144 20.23 22.04 22.49
N PHE A 145 19.42 22.99 22.04
CA PHE A 145 19.85 24.36 21.87
C PHE A 145 18.86 25.37 22.45
N TYR A 146 19.40 26.46 22.98
CA TYR A 146 18.65 27.61 23.44
C TYR A 146 19.30 28.88 22.90
N ARG A 147 18.52 29.73 22.21
CA ARG A 147 19.03 30.98 21.60
C ARG A 147 20.32 30.77 20.78
N GLU A 148 20.33 29.71 19.97
CA GLU A 148 21.47 29.31 19.11
C GLU A 148 22.72 28.81 19.86
N GLU A 149 22.69 28.74 21.19
CA GLU A 149 23.74 28.14 22.02
C GLU A 149 23.46 26.65 22.25
N SER A 150 24.49 25.81 22.09
CA SER A 150 24.41 24.38 22.44
C SER A 150 24.47 24.18 23.95
N LEU A 151 23.67 23.25 24.47
CA LEU A 151 23.61 22.97 25.90
C LEU A 151 24.52 21.83 26.37
N GLU A 152 25.46 21.38 25.54
CA GLU A 152 26.32 20.21 25.81
C GLU A 152 27.09 20.28 27.13
N ASN A 153 27.46 21.48 27.58
CA ASN A 153 28.26 21.71 28.78
C ASN A 153 27.45 22.08 30.03
N TYR A 154 26.12 22.03 29.96
CA TYR A 154 25.25 22.37 31.09
C TYR A 154 24.61 21.11 31.67
N SER A 155 24.59 21.02 32.99
CA SER A 155 23.59 20.18 33.68
C SER A 155 22.23 20.87 33.72
N LEU A 156 21.17 20.14 34.05
CA LEU A 156 19.83 20.74 34.16
C LEU A 156 19.80 21.76 35.30
N ALA A 157 20.47 21.48 36.42
CA ALA A 157 20.59 22.42 37.53
C ALA A 157 21.33 23.72 37.12
N GLN A 158 22.45 23.60 36.41
CA GLN A 158 23.20 24.76 35.89
C GLN A 158 22.39 25.55 34.88
N PHE A 159 21.71 24.85 33.96
CA PHE A 159 20.82 25.46 32.98
C PHE A 159 19.71 26.27 33.66
N ARG A 160 19.02 25.67 34.64
CA ARG A 160 17.97 26.36 35.42
C ARG A 160 18.53 27.59 36.12
N SER A 161 19.65 27.47 36.82
CA SER A 161 20.25 28.60 37.54
C SER A 161 20.66 29.76 36.62
N LYS A 162 21.10 29.46 35.39
CA LYS A 162 21.61 30.49 34.46
C LYS A 162 20.49 31.13 33.63
N PHE A 163 19.52 30.35 33.18
CA PHE A 163 18.58 30.79 32.14
C PHE A 163 17.12 30.87 32.61
N LEU A 164 16.76 30.17 33.70
CA LEU A 164 15.38 30.08 34.15
C LEU A 164 15.07 31.11 35.24
N GLU A 165 14.63 32.29 34.83
CA GLU A 165 14.21 33.36 35.75
C GLU A 165 12.73 33.22 36.16
N SER A 166 11.83 33.06 35.17
CA SER A 166 10.41 32.77 35.40
C SER A 166 9.78 32.14 34.15
N GLY A 167 8.68 31.39 34.32
CA GLY A 167 7.94 30.76 33.23
C GLY A 167 8.54 29.45 32.70
N THR A 168 8.23 29.12 31.44
CA THR A 168 8.67 27.90 30.77
C THR A 168 9.57 28.21 29.58
N ILE A 169 10.73 27.55 29.53
CA ILE A 169 11.66 27.63 28.41
C ILE A 169 11.45 26.42 27.50
N VAL A 170 11.39 26.67 26.18
CA VAL A 170 11.29 25.62 25.15
C VAL A 170 12.65 25.40 24.50
N LEU A 171 13.23 24.23 24.76
CA LEU A 171 14.50 23.77 24.20
C LEU A 171 14.24 22.90 22.98
N LYS A 172 14.74 23.35 21.83
CA LYS A 172 14.59 22.63 20.57
C LYS A 172 15.76 21.67 20.38
N LEU A 173 15.51 20.55 19.69
CA LEU A 173 16.56 19.61 19.29
C LEU A 173 17.15 20.01 17.93
N ASP A 174 18.47 19.94 17.83
CA ASP A 174 19.22 20.02 16.59
C ASP A 174 18.86 18.82 15.72
N ARG A 175 17.98 19.09 14.75
CA ARG A 175 17.42 18.05 13.90
C ARG A 175 18.47 17.40 13.02
N GLN A 176 19.55 18.11 12.68
CA GLN A 176 20.59 17.54 11.84
C GLN A 176 21.42 16.57 12.68
N LYS A 177 21.92 17.00 13.84
CA LYS A 177 22.67 16.14 14.77
C LYS A 177 21.87 14.91 15.19
N VAL A 178 20.58 15.07 15.51
CA VAL A 178 19.70 13.95 15.86
C VAL A 178 19.59 12.95 14.70
N LYS A 179 19.41 13.42 13.47
CA LYS A 179 19.29 12.53 12.30
C LYS A 179 20.58 11.83 11.95
N GLU A 180 21.73 12.49 12.09
CA GLU A 180 23.06 11.90 11.94
C GLU A 180 23.29 10.78 12.96
N TYR A 181 22.96 11.05 14.22
CA TYR A 181 23.00 10.07 15.30
C TYR A 181 22.10 8.87 15.00
N LEU A 182 20.82 9.12 14.69
CA LEU A 182 19.85 8.07 14.39
C LEU A 182 20.16 7.33 13.08
N GLN A 183 20.94 7.90 12.16
CA GLN A 183 21.36 7.21 10.92
C GLN A 183 22.41 6.14 11.23
N THR A 184 23.27 6.37 12.21
CA THR A 184 24.42 5.52 12.53
C THR A 184 24.19 4.64 13.74
N SER A 185 23.12 4.87 14.50
CA SER A 185 22.87 4.16 15.75
C SER A 185 22.54 2.68 15.58
N ARG A 186 23.00 1.90 16.55
CA ARG A 186 22.83 0.45 16.61
C ARG A 186 21.41 0.07 17.04
N LEU A 187 21.05 -1.18 16.74
CA LEU A 187 19.86 -1.82 17.28
C LEU A 187 19.86 -1.73 18.81
N ASN A 188 18.72 -1.36 19.39
CA ASN A 188 18.49 -1.27 20.85
C ASN A 188 19.31 -0.21 21.60
N ASP A 189 19.92 0.74 20.89
CA ASP A 189 20.53 1.91 21.52
C ASP A 189 19.49 2.74 22.28
N GLN A 190 19.74 2.99 23.57
CA GLN A 190 18.75 3.57 24.48
C GLN A 190 18.40 5.02 24.15
N LEU A 191 19.40 5.81 23.75
CA LEU A 191 19.22 7.20 23.34
C LEU A 191 18.46 7.28 22.01
N SER A 192 18.73 6.37 21.08
CA SER A 192 17.97 6.24 19.84
C SER A 192 16.51 5.88 20.11
N ILE A 193 16.25 4.96 21.04
CA ILE A 193 14.88 4.62 21.46
C ILE A 193 14.17 5.87 22.00
N LEU A 194 14.84 6.68 22.84
CA LEU A 194 14.29 7.93 23.35
C LEU A 194 13.98 8.92 22.21
N LEU A 195 14.96 9.22 21.36
CA LEU A 195 14.82 10.17 20.25
C LEU A 195 13.73 9.74 19.26
N GLU A 196 13.65 8.45 18.93
CA GLU A 196 12.59 7.89 18.08
C GLU A 196 11.21 7.95 18.75
N SER A 197 11.14 7.87 20.08
CA SER A 197 9.88 7.93 20.84
C SER A 197 9.26 9.33 20.91
N ILE A 198 10.07 10.37 20.76
CA ILE A 198 9.63 11.78 20.68
C ILE A 198 9.55 12.30 19.23
N ARG A 199 9.87 11.46 18.24
CA ARG A 199 9.78 11.77 16.81
C ARG A 199 8.33 11.81 16.37
N TYR A 200 8.03 12.73 15.46
CA TYR A 200 6.82 12.72 14.66
C TYR A 200 7.11 13.12 13.21
N THR A 201 6.20 12.79 12.30
CA THR A 201 6.34 13.13 10.88
C THR A 201 5.17 13.96 10.39
N THR A 202 5.46 14.91 9.52
CA THR A 202 4.44 15.72 8.85
C THR A 202 4.61 15.67 7.34
N GLN A 203 3.52 15.94 6.63
CA GLN A 203 3.50 16.12 5.19
C GLN A 203 2.71 17.39 4.87
N ASN A 204 3.12 18.12 3.84
CA ASN A 204 2.33 19.23 3.34
C ASN A 204 1.06 18.71 2.65
N LYS A 205 -0.11 19.07 3.19
CA LYS A 205 -1.41 18.76 2.61
C LYS A 205 -1.97 20.02 1.95
N LYS A 206 -2.55 19.87 0.75
CA LYS A 206 -3.19 20.99 0.02
C LYS A 206 -4.26 21.64 0.90
N ILE A 207 -4.30 22.97 0.96
CA ILE A 207 -5.33 23.68 1.74
C ILE A 207 -6.70 23.51 1.09
N LEU A 208 -6.75 23.71 -0.23
CA LEU A 208 -7.95 23.55 -1.04
C LEU A 208 -7.87 22.26 -1.88
N ASP A 209 -9.02 21.63 -2.12
CA ASP A 209 -9.17 20.49 -3.02
C ASP A 209 -9.35 20.93 -4.49
N GLU A 210 -9.69 20.00 -5.38
CA GLU A 210 -9.87 20.26 -6.81
C GLU A 210 -11.14 21.09 -7.12
N LYS A 211 -12.04 21.22 -6.15
CA LYS A 211 -13.28 22.00 -6.23
C LYS A 211 -13.17 23.37 -5.54
N ASN A 212 -11.96 23.78 -5.13
CA ASN A 212 -11.71 24.98 -4.32
C ASN A 212 -12.42 24.97 -2.94
N GLU A 213 -12.67 23.79 -2.39
CA GLU A 213 -13.18 23.59 -1.03
C GLU A 213 -12.03 23.27 -0.07
N PHE A 214 -12.21 23.56 1.22
CA PHE A 214 -11.19 23.21 2.22
C PHE A 214 -11.03 21.69 2.31
N SER A 215 -9.79 21.21 2.18
CA SER A 215 -9.48 19.78 2.18
C SER A 215 -9.61 19.10 3.55
N LEU A 216 -9.83 19.89 4.59
CA LEU A 216 -10.01 19.49 5.98
C LEU A 216 -11.08 20.36 6.63
N THR A 217 -11.94 19.73 7.44
CA THR A 217 -12.92 20.43 8.26
C THR A 217 -12.32 20.79 9.62
N LYS A 218 -12.93 21.80 10.27
CA LYS A 218 -12.52 22.25 11.60
C LYS A 218 -12.67 21.15 12.65
N GLU A 219 -13.73 20.36 12.57
CA GLU A 219 -14.05 19.28 13.51
C GLU A 219 -12.99 18.17 13.43
N LYS A 220 -12.55 17.85 12.20
CA LYS A 220 -11.48 16.89 11.97
C LYS A 220 -10.13 17.38 12.50
N LEU A 221 -9.86 18.68 12.43
CA LEU A 221 -8.63 19.28 12.94
C LEU A 221 -8.59 19.30 14.47
N ILE A 222 -9.70 19.67 15.12
CA ILE A 222 -9.79 19.78 16.60
C ILE A 222 -9.73 18.41 17.27
N SER A 223 -10.32 17.38 16.64
CA SER A 223 -10.28 16.01 17.15
C SER A 223 -8.92 15.34 16.99
N GLN A 224 -8.01 15.92 16.21
CA GLN A 224 -6.72 15.32 15.91
C GLN A 224 -5.72 15.55 17.05
N LYS A 225 -5.39 14.48 17.76
CA LYS A 225 -4.29 14.43 18.72
C LYS A 225 -3.26 13.39 18.30
N THR A 226 -1.99 13.74 18.40
CA THR A 226 -0.89 12.80 18.15
C THR A 226 -0.57 12.06 19.44
N LYS A 227 -0.67 10.73 19.40
CA LYS A 227 -0.28 9.87 20.53
C LYS A 227 1.23 9.67 20.53
N PHE A 228 1.85 9.89 21.68
CA PHE A 228 3.26 9.61 21.94
C PHE A 228 3.38 8.55 23.04
N GLU A 229 4.21 7.54 22.80
CA GLU A 229 4.65 6.58 23.80
C GLU A 229 6.15 6.81 23.99
N ILE A 230 6.52 7.54 25.04
CA ILE A 230 7.90 7.97 25.27
C ILE A 230 8.61 6.88 26.05
N TYR A 231 9.80 6.49 25.59
CA TYR A 231 10.62 5.45 26.20
C TYR A 231 11.95 6.04 26.66
N PHE A 232 12.43 5.59 27.82
CA PHE A 232 13.74 5.94 28.35
C PHE A 232 14.38 4.69 28.96
N LYS A 233 15.65 4.42 28.63
CA LYS A 233 16.39 3.22 29.07
C LYS A 233 15.62 1.90 28.82
N GLY A 234 14.95 1.80 27.67
CA GLY A 234 14.18 0.61 27.29
C GLY A 234 12.86 0.42 28.07
N LYS A 235 12.51 1.32 28.99
CA LYS A 235 11.24 1.31 29.72
C LYS A 235 10.33 2.42 29.21
N LYS A 236 9.03 2.15 29.17
CA LYS A 236 8.03 3.16 28.85
C LYS A 236 8.00 4.20 29.97
N LEU A 237 8.36 5.44 29.66
CA LEU A 237 8.39 6.56 30.58
C LEU A 237 6.98 7.11 30.80
N LEU A 238 6.26 7.40 29.70
CA LEU A 238 4.87 7.87 29.74
C LEU A 238 4.15 7.62 28.41
N THR A 239 2.83 7.79 28.44
CA THR A 239 1.99 7.82 27.23
C THR A 239 1.11 9.05 27.28
N THR A 240 1.06 9.82 26.19
CA THR A 240 0.26 11.05 26.13
C THR A 240 -0.31 11.26 24.72
N SER A 241 -1.24 12.20 24.60
CA SER A 241 -1.77 12.67 23.32
C SER A 241 -1.73 14.19 23.29
N ILE A 242 -0.96 14.76 22.35
CA ILE A 242 -0.71 16.21 22.27
C ILE A 242 -1.41 16.80 21.03
N ASN A 243 -1.99 17.98 21.17
CA ASN A 243 -2.51 18.75 20.05
C ASN A 243 -1.35 19.36 19.26
N MET A 244 -1.36 19.18 17.94
CA MET A 244 -0.27 19.65 17.09
C MET A 244 -0.36 21.16 16.79
N PRO A 245 0.77 21.89 16.76
CA PRO A 245 0.75 23.35 16.62
C PRO A 245 0.22 23.84 15.28
N TYR A 246 0.32 23.03 14.21
CA TYR A 246 -0.22 23.40 12.90
C TYR A 246 -1.76 23.52 12.89
N VAL A 247 -2.45 22.95 13.88
CA VAL A 247 -3.92 22.96 13.94
C VAL A 247 -4.47 24.38 13.99
N ASP A 248 -3.80 25.30 14.70
CA ASP A 248 -4.24 26.69 14.78
C ASP A 248 -4.16 27.39 13.43
N GLU A 249 -3.07 27.21 12.70
CA GLU A 249 -2.89 27.79 11.36
C GLU A 249 -3.98 27.33 10.39
N TRP A 250 -4.32 26.03 10.41
CA TRP A 250 -5.44 25.54 9.62
C TRP A 250 -6.77 26.18 10.03
N ILE A 251 -7.05 26.26 11.34
CA ILE A 251 -8.28 26.85 11.87
C ILE A 251 -8.38 28.33 11.51
N ASN A 252 -7.28 29.08 11.58
CA ASN A 252 -7.22 30.50 11.25
C ASN A 252 -7.54 30.71 9.78
N ILE A 253 -6.92 29.95 8.87
CA ILE A 253 -7.21 30.01 7.44
C ILE A 253 -8.69 29.68 7.15
N ILE A 254 -9.23 28.62 7.76
CA ILE A 254 -10.65 28.26 7.57
C ILE A 254 -11.56 29.39 8.07
N LYS A 255 -11.30 29.93 9.27
CA LYS A 255 -12.12 31.02 9.83
C LYS A 255 -12.08 32.28 8.97
N LEU A 256 -10.91 32.67 8.46
CA LEU A 256 -10.73 33.88 7.65
C LEU A 256 -11.38 33.74 6.26
N PHE A 257 -11.28 32.57 5.63
CA PHE A 257 -11.61 32.41 4.21
C PHE A 257 -12.86 31.57 3.92
N THR A 258 -13.59 31.10 4.93
CA THR A 258 -14.90 30.44 4.75
C THR A 258 -15.95 31.38 4.16
N LYS A 259 -15.89 32.67 4.51
CA LYS A 259 -16.81 33.71 4.02
C LYS A 259 -16.43 34.26 2.64
N VAL A 260 -15.23 33.94 2.15
CA VAL A 260 -14.76 34.37 0.83
C VAL A 260 -15.36 33.46 -0.24
N LYS A 261 -15.74 34.05 -1.38
CA LYS A 261 -16.29 33.30 -2.51
C LYS A 261 -15.28 32.26 -3.01
N PRO A 262 -15.71 31.04 -3.39
CA PRO A 262 -14.80 29.96 -3.78
C PRO A 262 -13.73 30.34 -4.81
N GLU A 263 -14.08 31.17 -5.80
CA GLU A 263 -13.20 31.66 -6.86
C GLU A 263 -12.06 32.58 -6.38
N GLU A 264 -12.25 33.27 -5.25
CA GLU A 264 -11.28 34.22 -4.69
C GLU A 264 -10.40 33.59 -3.60
N ARG A 265 -10.84 32.48 -2.99
CA ARG A 265 -10.16 31.84 -1.84
C ARG A 265 -8.69 31.57 -2.08
N HIS A 266 -8.32 31.02 -3.24
CA HIS A 266 -6.92 30.70 -3.53
C HIS A 266 -6.04 31.94 -3.48
N LYS A 267 -6.44 33.03 -4.16
CA LYS A 267 -5.70 34.29 -4.18
C LYS A 267 -5.62 34.91 -2.78
N SER A 268 -6.73 34.89 -2.03
CA SER A 268 -6.78 35.48 -0.69
C SER A 268 -5.89 34.72 0.31
N ILE A 269 -5.93 33.39 0.29
CA ILE A 269 -5.03 32.56 1.11
C ILE A 269 -3.57 32.75 0.67
N TYR A 270 -3.31 32.84 -0.63
CA TYR A 270 -1.98 33.08 -1.17
C TYR A 270 -1.38 34.39 -0.65
N ASN A 271 -2.17 35.46 -0.67
CA ASN A 271 -1.75 36.78 -0.19
C ASN A 271 -1.49 36.76 1.32
N TYR A 272 -2.40 36.16 2.10
CA TYR A 272 -2.23 35.99 3.55
C TYR A 272 -0.94 35.24 3.91
N LEU A 273 -0.63 34.14 3.21
CA LEU A 273 0.61 33.39 3.42
C LEU A 273 1.88 34.13 2.94
N ARG A 274 1.75 35.28 2.27
CA ARG A 274 2.84 36.07 1.69
C ARG A 274 2.98 37.48 2.27
N GLU A 275 2.17 37.87 3.26
CA GLU A 275 2.08 39.26 3.77
C GLU A 275 3.46 39.93 4.08
N ASP A 276 4.51 39.16 4.35
CA ASP A 276 5.87 39.67 4.63
C ASP A 276 6.84 39.77 3.43
N ARG A 277 6.41 39.60 2.17
CA ARG A 277 7.33 39.60 1.01
C ARG A 277 7.10 40.77 0.06
N ILE A 278 7.97 41.78 0.16
CA ILE A 278 8.14 42.87 -0.83
C ILE A 278 8.22 42.26 -2.23
N GLU A 279 7.31 42.66 -3.12
CA GLU A 279 7.32 42.26 -4.53
C GLU A 279 8.45 42.97 -5.27
N ASN A 280 9.67 42.40 -5.23
CA ASN A 280 10.64 42.70 -6.27
C ASN A 280 10.26 41.90 -7.53
N GLN A 281 9.52 42.56 -8.43
CA GLN A 281 8.91 41.96 -9.62
C GLN A 281 9.92 41.50 -10.70
N TYR A 282 11.22 41.69 -10.51
CA TYR A 282 12.27 41.45 -11.51
C TYR A 282 13.32 40.39 -11.15
N LEU A 283 13.07 39.58 -10.11
CA LEU A 283 13.95 38.45 -9.77
C LEU A 283 13.33 37.13 -10.27
N HIS A 284 14.15 36.21 -10.81
CA HIS A 284 13.75 34.88 -11.31
C HIS A 284 13.19 33.97 -10.19
N HIS A 285 12.05 34.33 -9.61
CA HIS A 285 11.36 33.58 -8.58
C HIS A 285 10.36 32.61 -9.17
N SER A 286 10.29 31.40 -8.60
CA SER A 286 9.31 30.38 -9.00
C SER A 286 7.88 30.82 -8.71
N LYS A 287 6.97 30.65 -9.69
CA LYS A 287 5.52 30.83 -9.49
C LYS A 287 4.97 29.70 -8.61
N ARG A 288 4.31 30.03 -7.51
CA ARG A 288 3.63 29.05 -6.65
C ARG A 288 2.18 28.85 -7.06
N GLN A 289 1.83 27.64 -7.48
CA GLN A 289 0.47 27.28 -7.89
C GLN A 289 -0.30 26.50 -6.80
N LYS A 290 0.42 25.76 -5.93
CA LYS A 290 -0.18 24.90 -4.90
C LYS A 290 0.05 25.49 -3.52
N LEU A 291 -1.04 25.68 -2.79
CA LEU A 291 -1.05 26.12 -1.39
C LEU A 291 -1.22 24.91 -0.48
N SER A 292 -0.37 24.78 0.52
CA SER A 292 -0.36 23.63 1.42
C SER A 292 0.16 24.02 2.79
N LEU A 293 -0.41 23.41 3.83
CA LEU A 293 0.10 23.51 5.20
C LEU A 293 0.57 22.14 5.70
N PRO A 294 1.46 22.11 6.70
CA PRO A 294 1.81 20.87 7.37
C PRO A 294 0.58 20.18 7.95
N TYR A 295 0.58 18.86 7.86
CA TYR A 295 -0.40 17.98 8.45
C TYR A 295 0.34 16.73 8.95
N GLU A 296 -0.04 16.19 10.10
CA GLU A 296 0.54 14.94 10.58
C GLU A 296 0.25 13.81 9.60
N ALA A 297 1.31 13.10 9.21
CA ALA A 297 1.22 11.94 8.34
C ALA A 297 2.41 11.03 8.61
N GLY A 298 2.15 9.74 8.85
CA GLY A 298 3.16 8.72 9.09
C GLY A 298 3.43 7.88 7.85
N PRO A 299 4.68 7.75 7.38
CA PRO A 299 5.02 6.77 6.36
C PRO A 299 4.90 5.34 6.93
N SER A 300 3.98 4.53 6.41
CA SER A 300 3.97 3.10 6.71
C SER A 300 5.27 2.46 6.19
N GLY A 301 6.09 1.90 7.08
CA GLY A 301 7.42 1.40 6.72
C GLY A 301 8.39 2.50 6.30
N GLY A 302 8.29 3.69 6.89
CA GLY A 302 9.17 4.83 6.59
C GLY A 302 10.65 4.53 6.80
N MET A 303 11.46 5.13 5.94
CA MET A 303 12.92 5.02 5.96
C MET A 303 13.55 6.41 5.94
N ARG A 304 14.56 6.61 6.78
CA ARG A 304 15.49 7.73 6.72
C ARG A 304 16.56 7.43 5.67
N ILE A 305 16.76 8.36 4.75
CA ILE A 305 17.71 8.25 3.65
C ILE A 305 18.69 9.41 3.76
N GLN A 306 19.96 9.09 3.93
CA GLN A 306 21.06 10.05 3.85
C GLN A 306 21.48 10.20 2.39
N ARG A 307 21.31 11.39 1.83
CA ARG A 307 21.81 11.80 0.51
C ARG A 307 22.89 12.86 0.66
N GLN A 308 23.61 13.13 -0.41
CA GLN A 308 24.55 14.24 -0.48
C GLN A 308 24.06 15.31 -1.45
N THR A 309 24.28 16.57 -1.10
CA THR A 309 24.14 17.69 -2.03
C THR A 309 25.29 17.66 -3.04
N PRO A 310 25.21 18.43 -4.15
CA PRO A 310 26.34 18.61 -5.05
C PRO A 310 27.61 19.16 -4.37
N PHE A 311 27.46 19.79 -3.20
CA PHE A 311 28.56 20.33 -2.39
C PHE A 311 29.09 19.34 -1.33
N GLY A 312 28.58 18.10 -1.32
CA GLY A 312 29.02 17.06 -0.39
C GLY A 312 28.33 17.06 0.98
N GLU A 313 27.44 18.01 1.24
CA GLU A 313 26.71 18.10 2.51
C GLU A 313 25.66 17.00 2.63
N SER A 314 25.46 16.47 3.85
CA SER A 314 24.46 15.43 4.09
C SER A 314 23.05 16.02 4.21
N VAL A 315 22.10 15.41 3.51
CA VAL A 315 20.66 15.72 3.62
C VAL A 315 19.90 14.46 3.98
N PHE A 316 19.03 14.58 4.97
CA PHE A 316 18.20 13.47 5.46
C PHE A 316 16.76 13.61 4.99
N GLN A 317 16.30 12.62 4.25
CA GLN A 317 14.93 12.58 3.71
C GLN A 317 14.19 11.36 4.26
N VAL A 318 12.89 11.51 4.44
CA VAL A 318 12.03 10.40 4.87
C VAL A 318 11.07 10.03 3.77
N GLN A 319 11.14 8.78 3.33
CA GLN A 319 10.28 8.24 2.27
C GLN A 319 9.81 6.82 2.62
N THR A 320 8.77 6.36 1.94
CA THR A 320 8.30 4.97 2.01
C THR A 320 8.95 4.16 0.88
N GLY A 321 9.44 2.96 1.18
CA GLY A 321 9.84 2.01 0.13
C GLY A 321 8.65 1.50 -0.68
N GLU A 322 8.80 1.34 -2.00
CA GLU A 322 7.72 0.79 -2.85
C GLU A 322 7.39 -0.67 -2.51
N THR A 323 8.42 -1.48 -2.29
CA THR A 323 8.30 -2.91 -1.94
C THR A 323 9.48 -3.25 -1.05
N SER A 324 9.47 -2.70 0.16
CA SER A 324 10.62 -2.74 1.06
C SER A 324 10.98 -4.15 1.50
N ASN A 325 9.99 -5.03 1.58
CA ASN A 325 10.15 -6.37 2.16
C ASN A 325 10.13 -7.43 1.08
N ILE A 326 10.95 -8.46 1.24
CA ILE A 326 11.07 -9.59 0.30
C ILE A 326 10.33 -10.84 0.79
N GLY A 327 10.10 -10.92 2.10
CA GLY A 327 9.63 -12.13 2.75
C GLY A 327 9.47 -11.99 4.25
N PHE A 328 9.39 -13.14 4.91
CA PHE A 328 9.31 -13.29 6.37
C PHE A 328 10.36 -14.28 6.85
N ALA A 329 10.96 -13.99 8.00
CA ALA A 329 11.93 -14.84 8.65
C ALA A 329 11.35 -16.22 8.99
N LEU A 330 12.20 -17.24 9.05
CA LEU A 330 11.87 -18.49 9.72
C LEU A 330 12.24 -18.41 11.21
N ASP A 331 11.43 -18.98 12.08
CA ASP A 331 11.77 -19.21 13.48
C ASP A 331 12.71 -20.42 13.65
N SER A 332 13.11 -20.72 14.89
CA SER A 332 14.00 -21.83 15.20
C SER A 332 13.42 -23.21 14.85
N ASP A 333 12.10 -23.32 14.71
CA ASP A 333 11.41 -24.56 14.33
C ASP A 333 11.20 -24.66 12.80
N GLY A 334 11.72 -23.69 12.03
CA GLY A 334 11.53 -23.60 10.58
C GLY A 334 10.13 -23.13 10.15
N LYS A 335 9.31 -22.60 11.07
CA LYS A 335 8.00 -22.01 10.76
C LYS A 335 8.18 -20.55 10.39
N VAL A 336 7.26 -20.02 9.58
CA VAL A 336 7.30 -18.61 9.17
C VAL A 336 6.85 -17.71 10.32
N ASP A 337 7.74 -16.81 10.73
CA ASP A 337 7.41 -15.72 11.65
C ASP A 337 6.87 -14.51 10.88
N PHE A 338 5.55 -14.45 10.77
CA PHE A 338 4.84 -13.35 10.11
C PHE A 338 4.97 -11.99 10.83
N SER A 339 5.54 -11.95 12.03
CA SER A 339 5.81 -10.70 12.76
C SER A 339 7.15 -10.06 12.36
N SER A 340 8.06 -10.84 11.78
CA SER A 340 9.43 -10.46 11.40
C SER A 340 9.60 -10.43 9.88
N PRO A 341 9.14 -9.36 9.18
CA PRO A 341 9.38 -9.21 7.76
C PRO A 341 10.87 -8.99 7.48
N ILE A 342 11.36 -9.55 6.37
CA ILE A 342 12.73 -9.36 5.90
C ILE A 342 12.77 -8.22 4.89
N LEU A 343 13.64 -7.25 5.15
CA LEU A 343 13.90 -6.13 4.27
C LEU A 343 14.73 -6.55 3.05
N ASP A 344 14.42 -6.00 1.89
CA ASP A 344 15.24 -6.18 0.69
C ASP A 344 16.65 -5.62 0.94
N PRO A 345 17.73 -6.38 0.67
CA PRO A 345 19.11 -5.94 0.89
C PRO A 345 19.44 -4.56 0.31
N ILE A 346 18.76 -4.15 -0.76
CA ILE A 346 18.93 -2.81 -1.35
C ILE A 346 18.62 -1.66 -0.39
N TYR A 347 17.78 -1.90 0.62
CA TYR A 347 17.44 -0.93 1.67
C TYR A 347 18.30 -1.10 2.94
N THR A 348 19.27 -2.03 2.96
CA THR A 348 20.14 -2.31 4.12
C THR A 348 21.51 -1.61 4.06
N SER A 349 21.64 -0.55 3.26
CA SER A 349 22.88 0.24 3.18
C SER A 349 23.05 1.15 4.40
N GLY A 350 24.29 1.55 4.74
CA GLY A 350 24.54 2.54 5.80
C GLY A 350 23.90 3.91 5.54
N LYS A 351 23.41 4.17 4.32
CA LYS A 351 22.72 5.40 3.92
C LYS A 351 21.20 5.31 4.03
N VAL A 352 20.65 4.15 4.37
CA VAL A 352 19.20 3.95 4.55
C VAL A 352 18.95 3.30 5.91
N ASN A 353 18.09 3.90 6.71
CA ASN A 353 17.68 3.34 7.99
C ASN A 353 16.16 3.25 8.11
N THR A 354 15.63 2.11 8.54
CA THR A 354 14.20 1.93 8.79
C THR A 354 13.78 2.57 10.11
N PHE A 355 12.57 3.11 10.16
CA PHE A 355 12.02 3.70 11.39
C PHE A 355 11.67 2.68 12.47
N LYS A 356 11.54 1.40 12.11
CA LYS A 356 11.36 0.29 13.04
C LYS A 356 12.61 -0.58 13.02
N ASN A 357 13.29 -0.61 14.16
CA ASN A 357 14.49 -1.41 14.39
C ASN A 357 14.26 -2.92 14.14
N SER A 358 13.02 -3.42 14.34
CA SER A 358 12.66 -4.83 14.08
C SER A 358 12.91 -5.30 12.64
N ASP A 359 12.95 -4.38 11.67
CA ASP A 359 13.11 -4.73 10.25
C ASP A 359 14.59 -4.94 9.84
N ARG A 360 15.54 -4.87 10.80
CA ARG A 360 16.98 -5.09 10.56
C ARG A 360 17.44 -6.55 10.75
N ILE A 361 16.53 -7.47 11.05
CA ILE A 361 16.87 -8.89 11.23
C ILE A 361 17.36 -9.45 9.89
N ARG A 362 18.65 -9.75 9.80
CA ARG A 362 19.20 -10.62 8.77
C ARG A 362 18.98 -12.05 9.24
N ASN A 363 17.89 -12.65 8.80
CA ASN A 363 17.76 -14.10 8.86
C ASN A 363 18.25 -14.67 7.52
N GLU A 364 19.16 -15.63 7.55
CA GLU A 364 19.67 -16.29 6.34
C GLU A 364 18.56 -17.11 5.67
N GLU A 365 17.61 -17.60 6.46
CA GLU A 365 16.46 -18.35 6.01
C GLU A 365 15.17 -17.54 6.11
N TYR A 366 14.48 -17.41 4.98
CA TYR A 366 13.22 -16.68 4.89
C TYR A 366 12.35 -17.21 3.75
N VAL A 367 11.05 -16.97 3.87
CA VAL A 367 10.06 -17.29 2.84
C VAL A 367 9.71 -16.04 2.07
N TYR A 368 9.79 -16.11 0.74
CA TYR A 368 9.44 -14.99 -0.12
C TYR A 368 7.95 -14.71 -0.13
N LEU A 369 7.58 -13.44 -0.36
CA LEU A 369 6.18 -13.03 -0.45
C LEU A 369 5.43 -13.70 -1.62
N ASP A 370 6.12 -14.16 -2.65
CA ASP A 370 5.56 -14.88 -3.80
C ASP A 370 5.66 -16.41 -3.70
N GLU A 371 6.05 -16.95 -2.54
CA GLU A 371 6.08 -18.39 -2.34
C GLU A 371 4.65 -18.93 -2.13
N TRP A 372 4.19 -19.70 -3.11
CA TRP A 372 2.91 -20.38 -3.07
C TRP A 372 3.02 -21.70 -2.30
N ARG A 373 2.00 -22.00 -1.49
CA ARG A 373 1.82 -23.30 -0.84
C ARG A 373 0.37 -23.75 -0.96
N LYS A 374 0.15 -25.06 -1.05
CA LYS A 374 -1.19 -25.68 -1.06
C LYS A 374 -1.64 -25.84 0.38
N LEU A 375 -2.72 -25.17 0.74
CA LEU A 375 -3.31 -25.25 2.08
C LEU A 375 -4.12 -26.54 2.22
N GLN A 376 -4.21 -27.04 3.45
CA GLN A 376 -5.18 -28.08 3.77
C GLN A 376 -6.59 -27.48 3.71
N ILE A 377 -7.50 -28.24 3.10
CA ILE A 377 -8.93 -27.93 3.06
C ILE A 377 -9.65 -28.83 4.06
N ASN A 378 -10.74 -28.32 4.64
CA ASN A 378 -11.56 -29.08 5.58
C ASN A 378 -12.77 -29.71 4.88
N GLU A 379 -13.45 -30.61 5.56
CA GLU A 379 -14.60 -31.36 5.03
C GLU A 379 -15.75 -30.44 4.59
N ASP A 380 -16.03 -29.35 5.32
CA ASP A 380 -17.05 -28.37 4.91
C ASP A 380 -16.68 -27.69 3.59
N GLN A 381 -15.41 -27.32 3.40
CA GLN A 381 -14.93 -26.74 2.15
C GLN A 381 -15.06 -27.73 0.98
N GLU A 382 -14.66 -28.98 1.18
CA GLU A 382 -14.79 -30.05 0.19
C GLU A 382 -16.26 -30.30 -0.19
N ASN A 383 -17.13 -30.45 0.81
CA ASN A 383 -18.57 -30.65 0.63
C ASN A 383 -19.26 -29.48 -0.10
N ASN A 384 -18.69 -28.28 -0.03
CA ASN A 384 -19.16 -27.11 -0.75
C ASN A 384 -18.42 -26.88 -2.08
N GLY A 385 -17.74 -27.90 -2.61
CA GLY A 385 -17.20 -27.90 -3.96
C GLY A 385 -15.85 -27.18 -4.11
N ILE A 386 -15.12 -26.94 -3.02
CA ILE A 386 -13.74 -26.44 -3.08
C ILE A 386 -12.81 -27.62 -3.30
N ILE A 387 -12.01 -27.56 -4.37
CA ILE A 387 -11.08 -28.62 -4.78
C ILE A 387 -9.67 -28.34 -4.26
N GLU A 388 -9.25 -27.08 -4.29
CA GLU A 388 -7.90 -26.70 -3.89
C GLU A 388 -7.84 -25.24 -3.45
N ILE A 389 -7.03 -24.98 -2.42
CA ILE A 389 -6.64 -23.64 -2.01
C ILE A 389 -5.12 -23.55 -2.01
N GLN A 390 -4.57 -22.58 -2.75
CA GLN A 390 -3.17 -22.18 -2.67
C GLN A 390 -3.08 -20.77 -2.10
N MET A 391 -2.01 -20.49 -1.36
CA MET A 391 -1.76 -19.18 -0.78
C MET A 391 -0.32 -18.73 -1.00
N SER A 392 -0.13 -17.44 -1.22
CA SER A 392 1.15 -16.76 -1.03
C SER A 392 1.00 -15.61 -0.02
N PRO A 393 2.02 -15.31 0.81
CA PRO A 393 1.93 -14.25 1.79
C PRO A 393 1.71 -12.85 1.19
N ALA A 394 2.18 -12.61 -0.05
CA ALA A 394 2.02 -11.42 -0.89
C ALA A 394 2.50 -10.07 -0.32
N THR A 395 2.06 -9.69 0.88
CA THR A 395 2.47 -8.46 1.59
C THR A 395 2.55 -8.71 3.10
N LYS A 396 3.02 -7.72 3.88
CA LYS A 396 3.01 -7.80 5.36
C LYS A 396 1.61 -7.98 5.94
N ALA A 397 0.58 -7.44 5.28
CA ALA A 397 -0.76 -7.28 5.86
C ALA A 397 -1.85 -8.15 5.23
N ARG A 398 -1.59 -8.73 4.05
CA ARG A 398 -2.59 -9.41 3.21
C ARG A 398 -1.94 -10.49 2.38
N ALA A 399 -2.60 -11.64 2.30
CA ALA A 399 -2.23 -12.76 1.46
C ALA A 399 -2.90 -12.68 0.07
N THR A 400 -2.39 -13.46 -0.88
CA THR A 400 -3.10 -13.75 -2.14
C THR A 400 -3.48 -15.22 -2.15
N LEU A 401 -4.74 -15.50 -2.49
CA LEU A 401 -5.28 -16.84 -2.58
C LEU A 401 -5.56 -17.21 -4.04
N ARG A 402 -5.36 -18.49 -4.36
CA ARG A 402 -5.87 -19.16 -5.56
C ARG A 402 -6.76 -20.29 -5.12
N VAL A 403 -8.00 -20.27 -5.57
CA VAL A 403 -9.03 -21.23 -5.18
C VAL A 403 -9.53 -21.92 -6.43
N LYS A 404 -9.44 -23.24 -6.47
CA LYS A 404 -10.10 -24.06 -7.49
C LYS A 404 -11.41 -24.58 -6.91
N ILE A 405 -12.52 -24.30 -7.57
CA ILE A 405 -13.85 -24.82 -7.23
C ILE A 405 -14.38 -25.69 -8.37
N SER A 406 -15.27 -26.64 -8.06
CA SER A 406 -15.89 -27.48 -9.07
C SER A 406 -16.77 -26.67 -10.02
N LEU A 407 -16.86 -27.10 -11.27
CA LEU A 407 -17.72 -26.45 -12.26
C LEU A 407 -19.20 -26.47 -11.83
N GLN A 408 -19.64 -27.56 -11.21
CA GLN A 408 -21.00 -27.69 -10.66
C GLN A 408 -21.27 -26.62 -9.60
N GLN A 409 -20.34 -26.42 -8.67
CA GLN A 409 -20.48 -25.40 -7.65
C GLN A 409 -20.46 -24.00 -8.26
N PHE A 410 -19.58 -23.73 -9.23
CA PHE A 410 -19.55 -22.46 -9.94
C PHE A 410 -20.88 -22.17 -10.65
N LYS A 411 -21.47 -23.15 -11.33
CA LYS A 411 -22.80 -23.05 -11.94
C LYS A 411 -23.87 -22.71 -10.90
N LYS A 412 -23.88 -23.41 -9.76
CA LYS A 412 -24.81 -23.18 -8.65
C LYS A 412 -24.72 -21.75 -8.09
N ILE A 413 -23.49 -21.27 -7.84
CA ILE A 413 -23.23 -19.90 -7.34
C ILE A 413 -23.79 -18.85 -8.31
N ASN A 414 -23.62 -19.06 -9.61
CA ASN A 414 -24.02 -18.09 -10.64
C ASN A 414 -25.47 -18.27 -11.11
N HIS A 415 -26.21 -19.25 -10.56
CA HIS A 415 -27.56 -19.64 -11.00
C HIS A 415 -27.62 -20.05 -12.48
N LEU A 416 -26.57 -20.72 -12.95
CA LEU A 416 -26.52 -21.35 -14.26
C LEU A 416 -27.18 -22.73 -14.17
N THR A 417 -27.92 -23.12 -15.20
CA THR A 417 -28.58 -24.44 -15.17
C THR A 417 -27.54 -25.57 -15.28
N GLU A 418 -27.76 -26.69 -14.58
CA GLU A 418 -26.78 -27.81 -14.58
C GLU A 418 -26.53 -28.35 -16.00
N ARG A 419 -27.57 -28.34 -16.83
CA ARG A 419 -27.57 -28.76 -18.25
C ARG A 419 -26.86 -27.79 -19.20
N GLU A 420 -26.44 -26.61 -18.74
CA GLU A 420 -25.67 -25.71 -19.59
C GLU A 420 -24.32 -26.30 -19.96
N SER A 421 -24.02 -26.32 -21.26
CA SER A 421 -22.70 -26.66 -21.77
C SER A 421 -21.65 -25.64 -21.29
N LEU A 422 -20.39 -26.08 -21.21
CA LEU A 422 -19.29 -25.24 -20.74
C LEU A 422 -19.04 -24.03 -21.66
N LYS A 423 -19.14 -24.21 -22.98
CA LYS A 423 -18.82 -23.19 -23.98
C LYS A 423 -19.58 -21.87 -23.79
N PRO A 424 -20.92 -21.83 -23.68
CA PRO A 424 -21.62 -20.57 -23.39
C PRO A 424 -21.15 -19.87 -22.10
N ILE A 425 -20.77 -20.64 -21.07
CA ILE A 425 -20.25 -20.10 -19.81
C ILE A 425 -18.89 -19.43 -20.04
N LEU A 426 -17.99 -20.09 -20.78
CA LEU A 426 -16.67 -19.54 -21.14
C LEU A 426 -16.77 -18.17 -21.80
N TYR A 427 -17.68 -18.02 -22.76
CA TYR A 427 -17.74 -16.82 -23.59
C TYR A 427 -18.61 -15.69 -23.01
N SER A 428 -19.45 -15.98 -22.01
CA SER A 428 -20.33 -14.99 -21.35
C SER A 428 -19.84 -14.51 -19.97
N THR A 429 -18.89 -15.21 -19.36
CA THR A 429 -18.34 -14.89 -18.04
C THR A 429 -17.28 -13.79 -18.15
N LYS A 430 -17.42 -12.67 -17.42
CA LYS A 430 -16.29 -11.73 -17.24
C LYS A 430 -15.21 -12.39 -16.39
N LEU A 431 -13.96 -12.31 -16.83
CA LEU A 431 -12.84 -12.96 -16.14
C LEU A 431 -12.22 -12.08 -15.06
N TYR A 432 -12.50 -10.78 -15.06
CA TYR A 432 -11.99 -9.83 -14.07
C TYR A 432 -13.06 -8.81 -13.66
N GLY A 433 -13.16 -8.53 -12.37
CA GLY A 433 -14.11 -7.52 -11.90
C GLY A 433 -13.99 -7.17 -10.42
N LYS A 434 -14.62 -6.04 -10.07
CA LYS A 434 -14.80 -5.66 -8.66
C LYS A 434 -15.74 -6.64 -8.00
N LYS A 435 -15.45 -7.02 -6.75
CA LYS A 435 -16.24 -8.00 -5.99
C LYS A 435 -17.73 -7.62 -5.85
N ASP A 436 -18.04 -6.33 -5.83
CA ASP A 436 -19.42 -5.84 -5.61
C ASP A 436 -20.25 -5.72 -6.90
N THR A 437 -19.71 -6.13 -8.05
CA THR A 437 -20.47 -6.17 -9.30
C THR A 437 -21.40 -7.37 -9.33
N GLU A 438 -22.50 -7.29 -10.09
CA GLU A 438 -23.57 -8.31 -10.09
C GLU A 438 -23.05 -9.74 -10.22
N GLN A 439 -22.19 -10.01 -11.22
CA GLN A 439 -21.59 -11.33 -11.45
C GLN A 439 -20.67 -11.78 -10.29
N PHE A 440 -19.80 -10.88 -9.82
CA PHE A 440 -18.79 -11.23 -8.81
C PHE A 440 -19.31 -11.20 -7.37
N SER A 441 -20.44 -10.56 -7.11
CA SER A 441 -21.02 -10.44 -5.76
C SER A 441 -21.44 -11.79 -5.18
N LYS A 442 -21.96 -12.69 -6.01
CA LYS A 442 -22.33 -14.05 -5.62
C LYS A 442 -21.09 -14.88 -5.30
N LEU A 443 -20.07 -14.79 -6.15
CA LEU A 443 -18.79 -15.46 -5.94
C LEU A 443 -18.08 -14.94 -4.69
N SER A 444 -18.09 -13.63 -4.47
CA SER A 444 -17.53 -12.98 -3.30
C SER A 444 -18.19 -13.49 -2.02
N LYS A 445 -19.52 -13.53 -1.95
CA LYS A 445 -20.25 -14.10 -0.79
C LYS A 445 -19.91 -15.55 -0.50
N PHE A 446 -19.75 -16.37 -1.55
CA PHE A 446 -19.32 -17.75 -1.39
C PHE A 446 -17.90 -17.85 -0.79
N LEU A 447 -16.96 -17.12 -1.37
CA LEU A 447 -15.56 -17.10 -0.92
C LEU A 447 -15.42 -16.51 0.50
N ASP A 448 -16.19 -15.48 0.85
CA ASP A 448 -16.24 -14.90 2.20
C ASP A 448 -16.71 -15.92 3.24
N LYS A 449 -17.68 -16.77 2.89
CA LYS A 449 -18.26 -17.76 3.79
C LYS A 449 -17.32 -18.93 4.04
N TYR A 450 -16.69 -19.46 2.99
CA TYR A 450 -15.97 -20.73 3.07
C TYR A 450 -14.44 -20.60 3.08
N ILE A 451 -13.89 -19.44 2.72
CA ILE A 451 -12.43 -19.26 2.56
C ILE A 451 -11.94 -18.03 3.30
N GLU A 452 -12.04 -16.85 2.69
CA GLU A 452 -11.57 -15.60 3.27
C GLU A 452 -12.08 -14.41 2.46
N LYS A 453 -12.33 -13.30 3.17
CA LYS A 453 -12.87 -12.08 2.57
C LYS A 453 -11.91 -11.45 1.56
N GLN A 454 -12.45 -11.09 0.39
CA GLN A 454 -11.67 -10.42 -0.66
C GLN A 454 -11.61 -8.91 -0.43
N ARG A 455 -10.48 -8.30 -0.79
CA ARG A 455 -10.28 -6.86 -0.66
C ARG A 455 -11.11 -6.08 -1.68
N ASP A 456 -10.75 -6.17 -2.96
CA ASP A 456 -11.28 -5.28 -4.01
C ASP A 456 -11.74 -6.02 -5.28
N TYR A 457 -10.89 -6.90 -5.82
CA TYR A 457 -11.08 -7.54 -7.12
C TYR A 457 -10.95 -9.05 -7.05
N ILE A 458 -11.64 -9.72 -7.97
CA ILE A 458 -11.58 -11.16 -8.19
C ILE A 458 -11.19 -11.39 -9.67
N THR A 459 -10.28 -12.33 -9.89
CA THR A 459 -9.86 -12.76 -11.23
C THR A 459 -10.14 -14.25 -11.41
N ILE A 460 -10.81 -14.62 -12.49
CA ILE A 460 -10.94 -16.01 -12.92
C ILE A 460 -9.78 -16.31 -13.87
N LEU A 461 -8.88 -17.19 -13.45
CA LEU A 461 -7.67 -17.56 -14.19
C LEU A 461 -7.91 -18.70 -15.17
N ASP A 462 -8.86 -19.59 -14.87
CA ASP A 462 -9.14 -20.76 -15.69
C ASP A 462 -10.60 -21.18 -15.52
N ILE A 463 -11.23 -21.53 -16.63
CA ILE A 463 -12.54 -22.17 -16.67
C ILE A 463 -12.40 -23.39 -17.59
N SER A 464 -12.62 -24.57 -17.02
CA SER A 464 -12.54 -25.87 -17.69
C SER A 464 -13.54 -26.85 -17.07
N ASP A 465 -13.66 -28.05 -17.64
CA ASP A 465 -14.47 -29.13 -17.05
C ASP A 465 -13.95 -29.56 -15.67
N ASP A 466 -12.64 -29.45 -15.45
CA ASP A 466 -12.00 -29.77 -14.17
C ASP A 466 -12.31 -28.75 -13.06
N GLY A 467 -12.92 -27.61 -13.40
CA GLY A 467 -13.35 -26.58 -12.46
C GLY A 467 -12.96 -25.15 -12.86
N VAL A 468 -13.14 -24.25 -11.91
CA VAL A 468 -12.89 -22.81 -12.06
C VAL A 468 -11.82 -22.37 -11.08
N THR A 469 -10.73 -21.79 -11.59
CA THR A 469 -9.63 -21.27 -10.77
C THR A 469 -9.76 -19.76 -10.60
N ILE A 470 -9.76 -19.31 -9.35
CA ILE A 470 -10.02 -17.92 -8.97
C ILE A 470 -8.83 -17.39 -8.16
N GLU A 471 -8.32 -16.20 -8.48
CA GLU A 471 -7.26 -15.51 -7.75
C GLU A 471 -7.77 -14.18 -7.16
N TYR A 472 -7.47 -13.92 -5.89
CA TYR A 472 -7.78 -12.65 -5.22
C TYR A 472 -6.84 -12.34 -4.06
N VAL A 473 -6.79 -11.06 -3.67
CA VAL A 473 -6.08 -10.58 -2.47
C VAL A 473 -7.06 -10.50 -1.31
N THR A 474 -6.67 -11.03 -0.16
CA THR A 474 -7.50 -11.03 1.06
C THR A 474 -7.61 -9.63 1.67
N ASP A 475 -8.69 -9.34 2.39
CA ASP A 475 -8.91 -8.02 3.03
C ASP A 475 -7.88 -7.76 4.17
N GLY A 476 -7.49 -8.83 4.88
CA GLY A 476 -6.42 -8.87 5.88
C GLY A 476 -5.65 -10.18 5.85
N PHE A 477 -4.73 -10.39 6.80
CA PHE A 477 -3.98 -11.65 6.94
C PHE A 477 -4.23 -12.27 8.31
N PRO A 478 -5.35 -12.99 8.47
CA PRO A 478 -5.78 -13.54 9.74
C PRO A 478 -4.93 -14.73 10.21
N SER A 479 -4.98 -15.00 11.51
CA SER A 479 -4.11 -15.98 12.17
C SER A 479 -4.35 -17.41 11.68
N ASN A 480 -5.60 -17.78 11.35
CA ASN A 480 -5.94 -19.09 10.77
C ASN A 480 -5.17 -19.36 9.47
N LEU A 481 -5.12 -18.41 8.54
CA LEU A 481 -4.39 -18.55 7.29
C LEU A 481 -2.88 -18.67 7.52
N LYS A 482 -2.33 -17.91 8.48
CA LYS A 482 -0.91 -18.02 8.88
C LYS A 482 -0.60 -19.41 9.42
N THR A 483 -1.46 -19.96 10.27
CA THR A 483 -1.32 -21.32 10.80
C THR A 483 -1.37 -22.35 9.67
N LEU A 484 -2.36 -22.28 8.78
CA LEU A 484 -2.47 -23.19 7.64
C LEU A 484 -1.25 -23.13 6.71
N TYR A 485 -0.67 -21.94 6.51
CA TYR A 485 0.56 -21.79 5.73
C TYR A 485 1.76 -22.51 6.35
N ASN A 486 1.91 -22.43 7.67
CA ASN A 486 2.99 -23.11 8.38
C ASN A 486 2.82 -24.62 8.41
N LEU A 487 1.59 -25.13 8.37
CA LEU A 487 1.30 -26.57 8.23
C LEU A 487 1.46 -27.07 6.79
N SER A 488 1.39 -26.17 5.80
CA SER A 488 1.47 -26.53 4.39
C SER A 488 2.90 -26.80 3.92
N LYS A 489 3.05 -27.79 3.04
CA LYS A 489 4.30 -28.06 2.33
C LYS A 489 4.44 -27.13 1.11
N LYS A 490 5.68 -26.78 0.78
CA LYS A 490 6.01 -26.02 -0.44
C LYS A 490 5.53 -26.78 -1.67
N THR A 491 4.75 -26.12 -2.53
CA THR A 491 4.39 -26.71 -3.83
C THR A 491 5.63 -26.73 -4.71
N LYS A 492 5.95 -27.88 -5.32
CA LYS A 492 6.94 -27.93 -6.40
C LYS A 492 6.42 -27.01 -7.50
N LYS A 493 7.27 -26.08 -7.98
CA LYS A 493 6.92 -25.17 -9.08
C LYS A 493 6.35 -25.98 -10.25
N GLY A 494 5.11 -25.67 -10.62
CA GLY A 494 4.53 -26.03 -11.92
C GLY A 494 4.86 -24.99 -12.96
#